data_AF-A0A5C2LMH6-F1
#
_entry.id   AF-A0A5C2LMH6-F1
#
_cell.length_a   1.000
_cell.length_b   1.000
_cell.length_c   1.000
_cell.angle_alpha   90.00
_cell.angle_beta   90.00
_cell.angle_gamma   90.00
#
_symmetry.space_group_name_H-M   'P 1'
#
loop_
_entity.id
_entity.type
_entity.pdbx_description
1 polymer ?
#
loop_
_entity_poly.entity_id
_entity_poly.type
_entity_poly.pdbx_seq_one_letter_code
_entity_poly.pdbx_strand_id
1 'polypeptide(L)'
;MSEQDFRGERFADWPCDLKGNNDLLVLSKPEVIREIHDAYFEAGADIVETNTFNSTTIAMADYQMESLSAEINFAAAKLARASADAGRPARRKNRAMSRACLARPTAPLLFRLM
;
A
#
# COMPACT_ATOMS: atom_id res chain seq x y z
N MET A 1 9.04 12.21 7.08
CA MET A 1 10.24 11.43 6.72
C MET A 1 11.37 12.39 6.36
N SER A 2 12.56 12.12 6.87
CA SER A 2 13.82 12.83 6.64
C SER A 2 14.61 12.21 5.49
N GLU A 3 15.65 12.88 4.98
CA GLU A 3 16.55 12.34 3.94
C GLU A 3 17.20 11.00 4.36
N GLN A 4 17.60 10.90 5.62
CA GLN A 4 18.18 9.68 6.19
C GLN A 4 17.22 8.49 6.12
N ASP A 5 15.91 8.74 6.17
CA ASP A 5 14.91 7.69 6.06
C ASP A 5 14.91 7.05 4.66
N PHE A 6 15.21 7.83 3.62
CA PHE A 6 15.30 7.33 2.25
C PHE A 6 16.65 6.67 1.99
N ARG A 7 17.73 7.24 2.51
CA ARG A 7 19.11 6.74 2.32
C ARG A 7 19.35 5.39 3.01
N GLY A 8 18.86 5.24 4.24
CA GLY A 8 19.26 4.12 5.10
C GLY A 8 20.78 4.02 5.22
N GLU A 9 21.29 2.81 5.41
CA GLU A 9 22.74 2.56 5.43
C GLU A 9 23.32 2.41 4.01
N ARG A 10 22.60 1.73 3.12
CA ARG A 10 23.09 1.36 1.78
C ARG A 10 23.33 2.57 0.87
N PHE A 11 22.55 3.62 1.01
CA PHE A 11 22.62 4.81 0.14
C PHE A 11 23.09 6.06 0.90
N ALA A 12 23.79 5.89 2.02
CA ALA A 12 24.29 6.99 2.84
C ALA A 12 25.10 8.00 2.00
N ASP A 13 26.02 7.51 1.17
CA ASP A 13 26.91 8.33 0.34
C ASP A 13 26.41 8.52 -1.11
N TRP A 14 25.11 8.32 -1.38
CA TRP A 14 24.56 8.49 -2.73
C TRP A 14 24.70 9.96 -3.21
N PRO A 15 25.10 10.21 -4.47
CA PRO A 15 25.56 11.51 -4.94
C PRO A 15 24.49 12.61 -5.05
N CYS A 16 23.20 12.27 -4.93
CA CYS A 16 22.09 13.22 -4.99
C CYS A 16 21.07 12.95 -3.89
N ASP A 17 20.19 13.92 -3.65
CA ASP A 17 19.09 13.79 -2.68
C ASP A 17 18.11 12.68 -3.11
N LEU A 18 17.66 11.89 -2.14
CA LEU A 18 16.76 10.74 -2.37
C LEU A 18 15.35 10.96 -1.80
N LYS A 19 15.17 11.99 -0.97
CA LYS A 19 13.86 12.36 -0.44
C LYS A 19 12.88 12.62 -1.57
N GLY A 20 11.73 11.94 -1.48
CA GLY A 20 10.69 11.98 -2.51
C GLY A 20 10.63 10.71 -3.35
N ASN A 21 11.71 9.92 -3.38
CA ASN A 21 11.70 8.59 -3.99
C ASN A 21 11.01 7.57 -3.05
N ASN A 22 9.68 7.60 -2.98
CA ASN A 22 8.92 6.71 -2.09
C ASN A 22 9.09 5.24 -2.44
N ASP A 23 9.30 4.92 -3.72
CA ASP A 23 9.58 3.57 -4.20
C ASP A 23 10.83 2.98 -3.53
N LEU A 24 11.87 3.78 -3.28
CA LEU A 24 13.11 3.35 -2.60
C LEU A 24 12.87 2.81 -1.19
N LEU A 25 11.79 3.24 -0.53
CA LEU A 25 11.48 2.82 0.84
C LEU A 25 11.26 1.31 0.96
N VAL A 26 10.97 0.59 -0.14
CA VAL A 26 10.93 -0.88 -0.12
C VAL A 26 12.29 -1.51 0.20
N LEU A 27 13.39 -0.78 0.01
CA LEU A 27 14.75 -1.21 0.31
C LEU A 27 15.27 -0.59 1.62
N SER A 28 15.03 0.71 1.83
CA SER A 28 15.58 1.43 2.98
C SER A 28 14.72 1.34 4.25
N LYS A 29 13.40 1.18 4.11
CA LYS A 29 12.43 1.02 5.22
C LYS A 29 11.32 0.02 4.89
N PRO A 30 11.67 -1.24 4.60
CA PRO A 30 10.69 -2.26 4.19
C PRO A 30 9.58 -2.48 5.24
N GLU A 31 9.89 -2.30 6.53
CA GLU A 31 8.94 -2.41 7.64
C GLU A 31 7.79 -1.41 7.53
N VAL A 32 8.05 -0.16 7.13
CA VAL A 32 7.02 0.87 6.97
C VAL A 32 6.05 0.50 5.84
N ILE A 33 6.59 0.04 4.71
CA ILE A 33 5.78 -0.37 3.56
C ILE A 33 4.94 -1.60 3.90
N ARG A 34 5.51 -2.54 4.64
CA ARG A 34 4.80 -3.71 5.12
C ARG A 34 3.66 -3.34 6.08
N GLU A 35 3.92 -2.48 7.06
CA GLU A 35 2.88 -2.00 7.99
C GLU A 35 1.72 -1.34 7.25
N ILE A 36 2.00 -0.57 6.19
CA ILE A 36 0.95 0.03 5.35
C ILE A 36 0.13 -1.06 4.64
N HIS A 37 0.78 -2.04 4.00
CA HIS A 37 0.07 -3.15 3.36
C HIS A 37 -0.78 -3.94 4.36
N ASP A 38 -0.22 -4.27 5.52
CA ASP A 38 -0.91 -5.01 6.57
C ASP A 38 -2.13 -4.20 7.07
N ALA A 39 -1.99 -2.89 7.28
CA ALA A 39 -3.09 -2.02 7.66
C ALA A 39 -4.24 -1.99 6.62
N TYR A 40 -3.92 -2.04 5.32
CA TYR A 40 -4.95 -2.15 4.28
C TYR A 40 -5.70 -3.49 4.36
N PHE A 41 -4.99 -4.60 4.59
CA PHE A 41 -5.63 -5.90 4.78
C PHE A 41 -6.49 -5.95 6.05
N GLU A 42 -6.01 -5.39 7.16
CA GLU A 42 -6.79 -5.27 8.40
C GLU A 42 -8.05 -4.40 8.22
N ALA A 43 -7.97 -3.36 7.37
CA ALA A 43 -9.14 -2.57 6.98
C ALA A 43 -10.13 -3.33 6.05
N GLY A 44 -9.77 -4.54 5.61
CA GLY A 44 -10.61 -5.42 4.79
C GLY A 44 -10.39 -5.28 3.29
N ALA A 45 -9.25 -4.73 2.85
CA ALA A 45 -8.89 -4.73 1.44
C ALA A 45 -8.68 -6.16 0.92
N ASP A 46 -9.22 -6.47 -0.27
CA ASP A 46 -9.01 -7.76 -0.93
C ASP A 46 -7.72 -7.78 -1.78
N ILE A 47 -7.22 -6.59 -2.14
CA ILE A 47 -6.03 -6.38 -2.97
C ILE A 47 -5.20 -5.22 -2.41
N VAL A 48 -3.88 -5.29 -2.62
CA VAL A 48 -2.95 -4.18 -2.42
C VAL A 48 -2.07 -4.06 -3.65
N GLU A 49 -1.64 -2.85 -3.96
CA GLU A 49 -0.69 -2.57 -5.03
C GLU A 49 0.74 -2.57 -4.46
N THR A 50 1.71 -2.97 -5.29
CA THR A 50 3.12 -2.84 -4.92
C THR A 50 3.53 -1.37 -4.86
N ASN A 51 4.45 -1.01 -3.95
CA ASN A 51 5.03 0.33 -3.90
C ASN A 51 6.04 0.55 -5.04
N THR A 52 5.54 0.66 -6.28
CA THR A 52 6.34 0.66 -7.51
C THR A 52 5.85 1.67 -8.56
N PHE A 53 5.17 2.74 -8.15
CA PHE A 53 4.56 3.69 -9.09
C PHE A 53 5.61 4.36 -10.00
N ASN A 54 6.79 4.70 -9.47
CA ASN A 54 7.88 5.34 -10.20
C ASN A 54 9.07 4.40 -10.44
N SER A 55 8.91 3.09 -10.19
CA SER A 55 10.00 2.10 -10.30
C SER A 55 10.34 1.71 -11.74
N THR A 56 10.52 2.69 -12.63
CA THR A 56 10.99 2.50 -14.01
C THR A 56 12.37 3.10 -14.19
N THR A 57 13.12 2.66 -15.19
CA THR A 57 14.44 3.24 -15.49
C THR A 57 14.38 4.74 -15.78
N ILE A 58 13.31 5.21 -16.42
CA ILE A 58 13.13 6.63 -16.77
C ILE A 58 12.90 7.48 -15.52
N ALA A 59 11.95 7.09 -14.66
CA ALA A 59 11.66 7.87 -13.45
C ALA A 59 12.76 7.77 -12.39
N MET A 60 13.48 6.64 -12.34
CA MET A 60 14.62 6.48 -11.42
C MET A 60 15.86 7.27 -11.84
N ALA A 61 15.91 7.79 -13.06
CA ALA A 61 17.01 8.64 -13.54
C ALA A 61 17.10 9.97 -12.78
N ASP A 62 15.96 10.50 -12.30
CA ASP A 62 15.91 11.70 -11.45
C ASP A 62 16.73 11.54 -10.14
N TYR A 63 16.96 10.28 -9.72
CA TYR A 63 17.71 9.91 -8.52
C TYR A 63 19.02 9.16 -8.84
N GLN A 64 19.42 9.07 -10.12
CA GLN A 64 20.58 8.28 -10.59
C GLN A 64 20.52 6.80 -10.19
N MET A 65 19.31 6.21 -10.14
CA MET A 65 19.02 4.86 -9.63
C MET A 65 18.46 3.90 -10.70
N GLU A 66 18.68 4.18 -11.98
CA GLU A 66 18.10 3.42 -13.10
C GLU A 66 18.39 1.92 -13.00
N SER A 67 19.62 1.57 -12.58
CA SER A 67 20.06 0.19 -12.39
C SER A 67 19.35 -0.55 -11.26
N LEU A 68 18.73 0.17 -10.33
CA LEU A 68 18.01 -0.40 -9.18
C LEU A 68 16.52 -0.62 -9.45
N SER A 69 15.98 -0.12 -10.56
CA SER A 69 14.55 -0.24 -10.89
C SER A 69 14.05 -1.69 -10.79
N ALA A 70 14.78 -2.66 -11.36
CA ALA A 70 14.39 -4.07 -11.30
C ALA A 70 14.42 -4.63 -9.86
N GLU A 71 15.43 -4.25 -9.07
CA GLU A 71 15.57 -4.69 -7.68
C GLU A 71 14.44 -4.14 -6.81
N ILE A 72 14.11 -2.86 -6.95
CA ILE A 72 13.03 -2.19 -6.23
C ILE A 72 11.68 -2.88 -6.53
N ASN A 73 11.39 -3.13 -7.81
CA ASN A 73 10.16 -3.85 -8.19
C ASN A 73 10.10 -5.25 -7.56
N PHE A 74 11.21 -5.98 -7.59
CA PHE A 74 11.26 -7.33 -7.04
C PHE A 74 11.06 -7.34 -5.52
N ALA A 75 11.73 -6.44 -4.81
CA ALA A 75 11.59 -6.29 -3.36
C ALA A 75 10.17 -5.88 -2.97
N ALA A 76 9.59 -4.91 -3.67
CA ALA A 76 8.22 -4.45 -3.44
C ALA A 76 7.19 -5.57 -3.68
N ALA A 77 7.33 -6.34 -4.76
CA ALA A 77 6.48 -7.49 -5.04
C ALA A 77 6.57 -8.57 -3.95
N LYS A 78 7.79 -8.84 -3.46
CA LYS A 78 8.01 -9.80 -2.37
C LYS A 78 7.36 -9.35 -1.06
N LEU A 79 7.46 -8.06 -0.72
CA LEU A 79 6.82 -7.48 0.47
C LEU A 79 5.29 -7.55 0.38
N ALA A 80 4.70 -7.02 -0.70
CA ALA A 80 3.27 -7.06 -0.92
C ALA A 80 2.72 -8.49 -0.90
N ARG A 81 3.47 -9.45 -1.48
CA ARG A 81 3.10 -10.86 -1.46
C ARG A 81 3.12 -11.43 -0.04
N ALA A 82 4.16 -11.16 0.74
CA ALA A 82 4.25 -11.63 2.12
C ALA A 82 3.10 -11.09 2.99
N SER A 83 2.76 -9.80 2.84
CA SER A 83 1.58 -9.20 3.50
C SER A 83 0.28 -9.85 3.04
N ALA A 84 0.10 -10.09 1.74
CA ALA A 84 -1.10 -10.74 1.22
C ALA A 84 -1.26 -12.19 1.68
N ASP A 85 -0.15 -12.92 1.84
CA ASP A 85 -0.18 -14.29 2.37
C ASP A 85 -0.47 -14.31 3.87
N ALA A 86 0.03 -13.32 4.63
CA ALA A 86 -0.26 -13.16 6.07
C ALA A 86 -1.71 -12.69 6.33
N GLY A 87 -2.20 -11.73 5.55
CA GLY A 87 -3.53 -11.13 5.68
C GLY A 87 -4.68 -11.97 5.12
N ARG A 88 -4.40 -13.11 4.45
CA ARG A 88 -5.43 -14.08 4.08
C ARG A 88 -5.81 -14.95 5.28
N PRO A 89 -6.98 -14.76 5.92
CA PRO A 89 -7.55 -15.84 6.71
C PRO A 89 -7.79 -17.05 5.79
N ALA A 90 -7.45 -18.25 6.26
CA ALA A 90 -7.66 -19.50 5.54
C ALA A 90 -9.06 -19.50 4.91
N ARG A 91 -9.14 -19.35 3.57
CA ARG A 91 -10.34 -19.25 2.72
C ARG A 91 -11.62 -19.09 3.56
N ARG A 92 -12.13 -17.86 3.70
CA ARG A 92 -13.48 -17.62 4.22
C ARG A 92 -14.51 -18.29 3.31
N LYS A 93 -14.71 -19.60 3.48
CA LYS A 93 -15.90 -20.32 3.01
C LYS A 93 -17.05 -19.62 3.71
N ASN A 94 -17.94 -18.98 2.95
CA ASN A 94 -19.10 -18.21 3.41
C ASN A 94 -18.86 -16.74 3.79
N ARG A 95 -18.57 -15.89 2.80
CA ARG A 95 -19.27 -14.58 2.77
C ARG A 95 -20.66 -14.81 2.17
N ALA A 96 -21.59 -15.28 3.00
CA ALA A 96 -23.00 -15.05 2.71
C ALA A 96 -23.18 -13.53 2.58
N MET A 97 -23.84 -13.10 1.50
CA MET A 97 -24.18 -11.69 1.27
C MET A 97 -24.94 -11.12 2.48
N SER A 98 -24.26 -10.31 3.29
CA SER A 98 -24.97 -9.30 4.09
C SER A 98 -25.07 -8.05 3.23
N ARG A 99 -26.03 -8.07 2.30
CA ARG A 99 -26.63 -6.84 1.74
C ARG A 99 -27.30 -6.12 2.92
N ALA A 100 -26.56 -5.26 3.62
CA ALA A 100 -27.18 -4.18 4.37
C ALA A 100 -27.65 -3.14 3.34
N CYS A 101 -28.81 -3.44 2.73
CA CYS A 101 -29.59 -2.45 2.03
C CYS A 101 -29.93 -1.36 3.06
N LEU A 102 -29.42 -0.15 2.87
CA LEU A 102 -29.89 1.04 3.57
C LEU A 102 -31.39 1.20 3.26
N ALA A 103 -32.24 0.62 4.08
CA ALA A 103 -33.63 1.01 4.16
C ALA A 103 -33.66 2.38 4.83
N ARG A 104 -33.66 3.45 4.01
CA ARG A 104 -34.09 4.77 4.46
C ARG A 104 -35.51 4.62 5.04
N PRO A 105 -35.79 5.02 6.29
CA PRO A 105 -37.17 5.09 6.75
C PRO A 105 -37.84 6.26 6.03
N THR A 106 -38.65 5.97 5.01
CA THR A 106 -39.66 6.92 4.54
C THR A 106 -40.75 6.97 5.61
N ALA A 107 -40.69 7.98 6.47
CA ALA A 107 -41.80 8.32 7.35
C ALA A 107 -43.00 8.75 6.49
N PRO A 108 -44.19 8.15 6.64
CA PRO A 108 -45.39 8.68 6.01
C PRO A 108 -45.87 9.89 6.82
N LEU A 109 -45.63 11.10 6.30
CA LEU A 109 -46.33 12.29 6.74
C LEU A 109 -47.72 12.26 6.10
N LEU A 110 -48.73 11.68 6.76
CA LEU A 110 -50.13 11.93 6.43
C LEU A 110 -51.07 11.66 7.63
N PHE A 111 -51.59 12.76 8.18
CA PHE A 111 -52.96 12.95 8.68
C PHE A 111 -53.58 11.94 9.66
N ARG A 112 -53.82 12.40 10.90
CA ARG A 112 -55.10 12.14 11.59
C ARG A 112 -55.47 13.30 12.52
N LEU A 113 -56.68 13.83 12.30
CA LEU A 113 -57.38 14.81 13.14
C LEU A 113 -57.51 14.29 14.60
N MET A 114 -57.21 15.17 15.56
CA MET A 114 -58.07 15.55 16.69
C MET A 114 -57.64 16.93 17.17
#